data_AF-A0A7W0JMY2-F1
#
_entry.id   AF-A0A7W0JMY2-F1
#
_cell.length_a   1.000
_cell.length_b   1.000
_cell.length_c   1.000
_cell.angle_alpha   90.00
_cell.angle_beta   90.00
_cell.angle_gamma   90.00
#
_symmetry.space_group_name_H-M   'P 1'
#
loop_
_entity.id
_entity.type
_entity.pdbx_description
1 polymer ?
#
loop_
_entity_poly.entity_id
_entity_poly.type
_entity_poly.pdbx_seq_one_letter_code
_entity_poly.pdbx_strand_id
1 'polypeptide(L)'
;MQPSSERLRLWLERGERGVRLRDAASGETVRWEDPRIRVVPVAGVSYRIEALDDPSFDPGRRLALVPEPQNEHDPNAVAIWNEERTLQLGYVPAAIAPELHGDERAVSLWRVEGGLRVLIVAADAWLGTPR
;
A
#
# COMPACT_ATOMS: atom_id res chain seq x y z
N MET A 1 -11.54 29.09 5.93
CA MET A 1 -10.35 28.63 6.68
C MET A 1 -10.41 27.12 6.70
N GLN A 2 -9.81 26.45 5.72
CA GLN A 2 -9.70 24.99 5.78
C GLN A 2 -8.71 24.65 6.91
N PRO A 3 -8.99 23.68 7.78
CA PRO A 3 -8.01 23.28 8.78
C PRO A 3 -6.74 22.88 8.03
N SER A 4 -5.58 23.32 8.51
CA SER A 4 -4.32 22.78 8.00
C SER A 4 -4.39 21.28 8.19
N SER A 5 -4.58 20.54 7.10
CA SER A 5 -4.44 19.09 7.12
C SER A 5 -2.96 18.87 7.46
N GLU A 6 -2.67 18.61 8.73
CA GLU A 6 -1.34 18.16 9.11
C GLU A 6 -1.05 16.92 8.27
N ARG A 7 -0.05 17.04 7.39
CA ARG A 7 0.36 15.94 6.52
C ARG A 7 0.51 14.69 7.37
N LEU A 8 -0.13 13.61 6.97
CA LEU A 8 -0.08 12.36 7.72
C LEU A 8 1.37 11.90 7.84
N ARG A 9 1.84 11.65 9.07
CA ARG A 9 3.20 11.16 9.34
C ARG A 9 3.10 9.83 10.06
N LEU A 10 3.55 8.76 9.42
CA LEU A 10 3.50 7.41 9.98
C LEU A 10 4.89 6.85 10.20
N TRP A 11 5.09 6.28 11.38
CA TRP A 11 6.15 5.32 11.64
C TRP A 11 5.67 3.91 11.27
N LEU A 12 6.47 3.25 10.46
CA LEU A 12 6.33 1.86 10.05
C LEU A 12 7.18 0.99 10.99
N GLU A 13 6.56 0.50 12.07
CA GLU A 13 7.25 -0.30 13.09
C GLU A 13 7.19 -1.78 12.72
N ARG A 14 8.33 -2.45 12.62
CA ARG A 14 8.33 -3.90 12.43
C ARG A 14 7.76 -4.60 13.66
N GLY A 15 6.87 -5.56 13.43
CA GLY A 15 6.34 -6.49 14.41
C GLY A 15 6.51 -7.93 13.95
N GLU A 16 6.13 -8.89 14.79
CA GLU A 16 6.34 -10.34 14.52
C GLU A 16 5.70 -10.83 13.22
N ARG A 17 4.60 -10.21 12.78
CA ARG A 17 3.82 -10.64 11.61
C ARG A 17 3.74 -9.60 10.50
N GLY A 18 4.52 -8.52 10.57
CA GLY A 18 4.49 -7.47 9.55
C GLY A 18 4.83 -6.08 10.08
N VAL A 19 4.12 -5.07 9.60
CA VAL A 19 4.31 -3.67 10.00
C VAL A 19 3.11 -3.19 10.82
N ARG A 20 3.39 -2.46 11.92
CA ARG A 20 2.42 -1.68 12.69
C ARG A 20 2.57 -0.20 12.34
N LEU A 21 1.48 0.55 12.42
CA LEU A 21 1.47 1.98 12.13
C LEU A 21 1.33 2.78 13.40
N ARG A 22 2.17 3.81 13.52
CA ARG A 22 2.12 4.77 14.62
C ARG A 22 2.15 6.18 14.07
N ASP A 23 1.24 7.03 14.53
CA ASP A 23 1.21 8.43 14.15
C ASP A 23 2.43 9.12 14.78
N ALA A 24 3.25 9.77 13.95
CA ALA A 24 4.49 10.39 14.41
C ALA A 24 4.26 11.70 15.18
N ALA A 25 3.10 12.33 15.06
CA ALA A 25 2.74 13.54 15.79
C ALA A 25 2.20 13.20 17.18
N SER A 26 1.24 12.28 17.28
CA SER A 26 0.63 11.92 18.56
C SER A 26 1.36 10.77 19.29
N GLY A 27 2.10 9.94 18.57
CA GLY A 27 2.65 8.70 19.11
C GLY A 27 1.59 7.63 19.37
N GLU A 28 0.37 7.78 18.85
CA GLU A 28 -0.69 6.78 18.99
C GLU A 28 -0.63 5.72 17.88
N THR A 29 -1.12 4.52 18.18
CA THR A 29 -1.28 3.47 17.17
C THR A 29 -2.36 3.86 16.18
N VAL A 30 -2.04 3.81 14.88
CA VAL A 30 -3.01 4.01 13.81
C VAL A 30 -3.68 2.67 13.49
N ARG A 31 -5.01 2.64 13.58
CA ARG A 31 -5.82 1.45 13.26
C ARG A 31 -5.98 1.30 11.75
N TRP A 32 -6.26 0.08 11.30
CA TRP A 32 -6.40 -0.22 9.87
C TRP A 32 -7.63 0.43 9.23
N GLU A 33 -8.62 0.79 10.06
CA GLU A 33 -9.85 1.48 9.68
C GLU A 33 -9.72 3.01 9.74
N ASP A 34 -8.54 3.56 10.04
CA ASP A 34 -8.33 5.01 10.07
C ASP A 34 -8.60 5.61 8.69
N PRO A 35 -9.50 6.60 8.57
CA PRO A 35 -9.93 7.13 7.28
C PRO A 35 -8.82 7.86 6.50
N ARG A 36 -7.68 8.16 7.13
CA ARG A 36 -6.52 8.80 6.49
C ARG A 36 -5.65 7.79 5.73
N ILE A 37 -5.87 6.49 5.92
CA ILE A 37 -5.13 5.42 5.25
C ILE A 37 -6.08 4.45 4.56
N ARG A 38 -5.53 3.64 3.65
CA ARG A 38 -6.24 2.50 3.08
C ARG A 38 -5.40 1.25 3.25
N VAL A 39 -5.96 0.20 3.86
CA VAL A 39 -5.34 -1.12 3.92
C VAL A 39 -6.15 -2.08 3.05
N VAL A 40 -5.55 -2.56 1.97
CA VAL A 40 -6.26 -3.37 0.97
C VAL A 40 -5.56 -4.71 0.69
N PRO A 41 -6.31 -5.77 0.32
CA PRO A 41 -5.71 -6.93 -0.35
C PRO A 41 -5.10 -6.50 -1.69
N VAL A 42 -3.98 -7.11 -2.06
CA VAL A 42 -3.62 -7.20 -3.48
C VAL A 42 -4.59 -8.18 -4.15
N ALA A 43 -5.25 -7.73 -5.20
CA ALA A 43 -6.16 -8.54 -6.02
C ALA A 43 -5.37 -9.31 -7.09
N GLY A 44 -5.85 -10.51 -7.44
CA GLY A 44 -5.27 -11.30 -8.53
C GLY A 44 -3.93 -11.97 -8.23
N VAL A 45 -3.49 -12.01 -6.97
CA VAL A 45 -2.24 -12.68 -6.55
C VAL A 45 -2.20 -14.15 -6.94
N SER A 46 -3.34 -14.84 -6.95
CA SER A 46 -3.43 -16.25 -7.35
C SER A 46 -2.92 -16.52 -8.77
N TYR A 47 -3.01 -15.55 -9.68
CA TYR A 47 -2.48 -15.65 -11.04
C TYR A 47 -0.96 -15.41 -11.11
N ARG A 48 -0.35 -14.94 -10.01
CA ARG A 48 1.06 -14.55 -9.89
C ARG A 48 1.64 -15.04 -8.55
N ILE A 49 1.24 -16.23 -8.11
CA ILE A 49 1.58 -16.72 -6.77
C ILE A 49 3.10 -16.85 -6.57
N GLU A 50 3.84 -17.16 -7.64
CA GLU A 50 5.31 -17.23 -7.62
C GLU A 50 5.97 -15.88 -7.32
N ALA A 51 5.34 -14.77 -7.71
CA ALA A 51 5.81 -13.42 -7.39
C ALA A 51 5.59 -13.07 -5.91
N LEU A 52 4.63 -13.74 -5.23
CA LEU A 52 4.30 -13.43 -3.85
C LEU A 52 5.53 -13.60 -2.98
N ASP A 53 6.23 -14.74 -3.05
CA ASP A 53 7.34 -15.07 -2.16
C ASP A 53 8.62 -14.26 -2.38
N ASP A 54 8.63 -13.36 -3.36
CA ASP A 54 9.78 -12.49 -3.62
C ASP A 54 10.05 -11.51 -2.45
N PRO A 55 11.31 -11.37 -1.97
CA PRO A 55 11.67 -10.49 -0.86
C PRO A 55 11.38 -9.00 -1.09
N SER A 56 11.20 -8.57 -2.34
CA SER A 56 10.78 -7.21 -2.67
C SER A 56 9.35 -6.90 -2.21
N PHE A 57 8.56 -7.92 -1.86
CA PHE A 57 7.24 -7.79 -1.24
C PHE A 57 7.22 -8.06 0.28
N ASP A 58 8.38 -8.28 0.90
CA ASP A 58 8.46 -8.45 2.36
C ASP A 58 7.87 -7.25 3.10
N PRO A 59 7.33 -7.41 4.32
CA PRO A 59 6.78 -6.32 5.11
C PRO A 59 7.69 -5.09 5.23
N GLY A 60 7.12 -3.91 4.94
CA GLY A 60 7.78 -2.61 5.00
C GLY A 60 8.49 -2.20 3.70
N ARG A 61 8.37 -2.98 2.64
CA ARG A 61 8.89 -2.62 1.31
C ARG A 61 7.96 -1.64 0.63
N ARG A 62 8.54 -0.66 -0.06
CA ARG A 62 7.79 0.24 -0.92
C ARG A 62 7.34 -0.50 -2.15
N LEU A 63 6.14 -0.16 -2.62
CA LEU A 63 5.52 -0.73 -3.80
C LEU A 63 5.21 0.39 -4.78
N ALA A 64 5.26 0.07 -6.07
CA ALA A 64 4.85 0.99 -7.11
C ALA A 64 3.39 0.71 -7.50
N LEU A 65 2.59 1.78 -7.50
CA LEU A 65 1.25 1.79 -8.08
C LEU A 65 1.35 2.31 -9.52
N VAL A 66 0.85 1.55 -10.48
CA VAL A 66 0.94 1.88 -11.91
C VAL A 66 -0.47 1.82 -12.53
N PRO A 67 -1.08 2.97 -12.85
CA PRO A 67 -2.35 3.00 -13.57
C PRO A 67 -2.23 2.39 -14.97
N GLU A 68 -3.23 1.61 -15.36
CA GLU A 68 -3.34 0.99 -16.69
C GLU A 68 -4.64 1.45 -17.39
N PRO A 69 -4.74 2.71 -17.83
CA PRO A 69 -5.98 3.24 -18.41
C PRO A 69 -6.40 2.59 -19.73
N GLN A 70 -5.50 1.83 -20.37
CA GLN A 70 -5.76 1.04 -21.58
C GLN A 70 -6.07 -0.44 -21.27
N ASN A 71 -6.21 -0.83 -20.01
CA ASN A 71 -6.56 -2.19 -19.65
C ASN A 71 -7.95 -2.54 -20.21
N GLU A 72 -8.04 -3.63 -20.99
CA GLU A 72 -9.24 -4.02 -21.72
C GLU A 72 -10.42 -4.40 -20.81
N HIS A 73 -10.14 -4.76 -19.56
CA HIS A 73 -11.15 -5.22 -18.60
C HIS A 73 -11.64 -4.11 -17.68
N ASP A 74 -10.73 -3.24 -17.21
CA ASP A 74 -11.04 -2.16 -16.28
C ASP A 74 -10.14 -0.94 -16.55
N PRO A 75 -10.66 0.17 -17.09
CA PRO A 75 -9.86 1.37 -17.36
C PRO A 75 -9.37 2.07 -16.08
N ASN A 76 -9.87 1.69 -14.90
CA ASN A 76 -9.36 2.20 -13.62
C ASN A 76 -8.33 1.27 -12.99
N ALA A 77 -7.91 0.20 -13.67
CA ALA A 77 -6.97 -0.77 -13.11
C ALA A 77 -5.67 -0.08 -12.67
N VAL A 78 -5.24 -0.36 -11.44
CA VAL A 78 -3.95 0.08 -10.90
C VAL A 78 -3.17 -1.15 -10.50
N ALA A 79 -2.10 -1.43 -11.23
CA ALA A 79 -1.21 -2.53 -10.97
C ALA A 79 -0.30 -2.25 -9.77
N ILE A 80 -0.05 -3.28 -8.95
CA ILE A 80 0.85 -3.26 -7.81
C ILE A 80 2.12 -4.00 -8.20
N TRP A 81 3.23 -3.27 -8.23
CA TRP A 81 4.57 -3.75 -8.55
C TRP A 81 5.51 -3.59 -7.36
N ASN A 82 6.64 -4.30 -7.38
CA ASN A 82 7.76 -3.94 -6.52
C ASN A 82 8.27 -2.51 -6.83
N GLU A 83 9.06 -1.92 -5.93
CA GLU A 83 9.52 -0.53 -6.07
C GLU A 83 10.22 -0.27 -7.41
N GLU A 84 11.00 -1.24 -7.90
CA GLU A 84 11.78 -1.16 -9.15
C GLU A 84 10.92 -1.34 -10.42
N ARG A 85 9.65 -1.72 -10.28
CA ARG A 85 8.73 -2.04 -11.39
C ARG A 85 9.24 -3.15 -12.31
N THR A 86 9.91 -4.14 -11.74
CA THR A 86 10.44 -5.32 -12.45
C THR A 86 9.54 -6.54 -12.26
N LEU A 87 8.77 -6.59 -11.17
CA LEU A 87 7.89 -7.70 -10.83
C LEU A 87 6.52 -7.18 -10.41
N GLN A 88 5.47 -7.61 -11.11
CA GLN A 88 4.08 -7.32 -10.78
C GLN A 88 3.56 -8.40 -9.83
N LEU A 89 2.88 -8.00 -8.76
CA LEU A 89 2.22 -8.94 -7.84
C LEU A 89 0.73 -9.10 -8.13
N GLY A 90 0.07 -8.03 -8.55
CA GLY A 90 -1.36 -8.01 -8.81
C GLY A 90 -1.88 -6.60 -9.01
N TYR A 91 -3.09 -6.33 -8.51
CA TYR A 91 -3.78 -5.06 -8.68
C TYR A 91 -4.36 -4.54 -7.38
N VAL A 92 -4.61 -3.23 -7.32
CA VAL A 92 -5.53 -2.64 -6.34
C VAL A 92 -6.93 -3.21 -6.62
N PRO A 93 -7.74 -3.55 -5.59
CA PRO A 93 -9.10 -4.01 -5.81
C PRO A 93 -9.91 -3.01 -6.64
N ALA A 94 -10.71 -3.50 -7.60
CA ALA A 94 -11.48 -2.66 -8.52
C ALA A 94 -12.46 -1.69 -7.82
N ALA A 95 -12.91 -2.02 -6.60
CA ALA A 95 -13.74 -1.12 -5.80
C ALA A 95 -12.98 0.11 -5.25
N ILE A 96 -11.65 0.03 -5.14
CA ILE A 96 -10.80 1.08 -4.57
C ILE A 96 -10.01 1.81 -5.66
N ALA A 97 -9.65 1.13 -6.75
CA ALA A 97 -8.82 1.70 -7.80
C ALA A 97 -9.36 3.03 -8.40
N PRO A 98 -10.68 3.22 -8.63
CA PRO A 98 -11.24 4.50 -9.10
C PRO A 98 -11.12 5.66 -8.10
N GLU A 99 -10.85 5.35 -6.81
CA GLU A 99 -10.67 6.36 -5.76
C GLU A 99 -9.22 6.87 -5.69
N LEU A 100 -8.30 6.31 -6.48
CA LEU A 100 -6.91 6.72 -6.53
C LEU A 100 -6.70 7.86 -7.55
N HIS A 101 -5.85 8.80 -7.19
CA HIS A 101 -5.47 9.97 -7.98
C HIS A 101 -4.18 9.74 -8.79
N GLY A 102 -3.43 8.68 -8.50
CA GLY A 102 -2.26 8.23 -9.27
C GLY A 102 -0.91 8.67 -8.71
N ASP A 103 -0.89 9.43 -7.61
CA ASP A 103 0.31 9.89 -6.91
C ASP A 103 0.48 9.26 -5.51
N GLU A 104 -0.44 8.37 -5.12
CA GLU A 104 -0.39 7.68 -3.84
C GLU A 104 0.88 6.86 -3.65
N ARG A 105 1.25 6.69 -2.38
CA ARG A 105 2.35 5.82 -1.97
C ARG A 105 1.81 4.50 -1.47
N ALA A 106 2.51 3.42 -1.78
CA ALA A 106 2.17 2.08 -1.30
C ALA A 106 3.32 1.40 -0.56
N VAL A 107 2.98 0.63 0.47
CA VAL A 107 3.92 -0.18 1.27
C VAL A 107 3.31 -1.54 1.58
N SER A 108 4.09 -2.62 1.50
CA SER A 108 3.69 -3.95 1.96
C SER A 108 3.56 -3.98 3.49
N LEU A 109 2.46 -4.51 4.03
CA LEU A 109 2.23 -4.57 5.47
C LEU A 109 2.45 -5.96 6.05
N TRP A 110 1.71 -6.96 5.57
CA TRP A 110 1.87 -8.36 6.00
C TRP A 110 1.35 -9.33 4.95
N ARG A 111 1.91 -10.54 4.97
CA ARG A 111 1.44 -11.66 4.15
C ARG A 111 0.26 -12.34 4.83
N VAL A 112 -0.66 -12.83 4.03
CA VAL A 112 -1.73 -13.75 4.42
C VAL A 112 -1.61 -15.01 3.55
N GLU A 113 -2.34 -16.06 3.88
CA GLU A 113 -2.36 -17.26 3.04
C GLU A 113 -2.77 -16.89 1.60
N GLY A 114 -1.84 -17.08 0.65
CA GLY A 114 -2.04 -16.76 -0.76
C GLY A 114 -2.16 -15.26 -1.11
N GLY A 115 -1.76 -14.34 -0.23
CA GLY A 115 -1.93 -12.90 -0.51
C GLY A 115 -1.05 -11.95 0.28
N LEU A 116 -1.19 -10.66 -0.04
CA LEU A 116 -0.49 -9.55 0.60
C LEU A 116 -1.48 -8.45 0.98
N ARG A 117 -1.31 -7.88 2.19
CA ARG A 117 -1.96 -6.61 2.58
C ARG A 117 -1.00 -5.46 2.33
N VAL A 118 -1.51 -4.40 1.72
CA VAL A 118 -0.74 -3.20 1.40
C VAL A 118 -1.40 -1.97 2.03
N LEU A 119 -0.56 -1.06 2.49
CA LEU A 119 -0.92 0.29 2.88
C LEU A 119 -0.90 1.17 1.63
N ILE A 120 -1.94 1.96 1.42
CA ILE A 120 -1.97 3.06 0.45
C ILE A 120 -2.28 4.35 1.21
N VAL A 121 -1.48 5.39 0.95
CA VAL A 121 -1.61 6.71 1.55
C VAL A 121 -1.42 7.80 0.51
N ALA A 122 -1.92 9.00 0.80
CA ALA A 122 -1.74 10.18 -0.05
C ALA A 122 -0.25 10.47 -0.35
N ALA A 123 0.02 11.11 -1.48
CA ALA A 123 1.35 11.41 -1.97
C ALA A 123 2.21 12.24 -1.02
N ASP A 124 1.57 13.09 -0.22
CA ASP A 124 2.21 14.00 0.74
C ASP A 124 2.39 13.39 2.13
N ALA A 125 1.90 12.17 2.35
CA ALA A 125 2.12 11.43 3.57
C ALA A 125 3.61 11.08 3.73
N TRP A 126 4.13 11.33 4.92
CA TRP A 126 5.47 10.95 5.30
C TRP A 126 5.45 9.56 5.92
N LEU A 127 6.32 8.68 5.43
CA LEU A 127 6.50 7.33 5.93
C LEU A 127 7.95 7.16 6.38
N GLY A 128 8.16 6.88 7.66
CA GLY A 128 9.47 6.61 8.24
C GLY A 128 9.55 5.21 8.84
N THR A 129 10.75 4.65 8.88
CA THR A 129 11.06 3.45 9.67
C THR A 129 11.86 3.87 10.90
N PRO A 130 11.49 3.45 12.12
CA PRO A 130 12.33 3.67 13.30
C PRO A 130 13.71 3.07 13.04
N ARG A 131 14.77 3.77 13.48
CA ARG A 131 16.16 3.28 13.41
C ARG A 131 16.43 2.26 14.50
#